data_AF-A0A929E999-F1
#
_entry.id   AF-A0A929E999-F1
#
_cell.length_a   1.000
_cell.length_b   1.000
_cell.length_c   1.000
_cell.angle_alpha   90.00
_cell.angle_beta   90.00
_cell.angle_gamma   90.00
#
_symmetry.space_group_name_H-M   'P 1'
#
loop_
_entity.id
_entity.type
_entity.pdbx_description
1 polymer ?
#
loop_
_entity_poly.entity_id
_entity_poly.type
_entity_poly.pdbx_seq_one_letter_code
_entity_poly.pdbx_strand_id
1 'polypeptide(L)'
;RLRELSPGVIADPRVNKSIFRIYRDVRFSHDKTPYKTHLALFFWIGKGAKLENPGYYFHLDADNLMLGGGIYQFSKPMLKAYRDAVIDPSLGSALNLLLADLKEKGYQVGYKTYKRVPRGYPPEHKYADLLRYSGFTMGIDLGIPKTLFTPTLIDTCFEIYRDAKPMIAWLQKIKSAIA
;
A
#
# COMPACT_ATOMS: atom_id res chain seq x y z
N ARG A 1 12.88 -10.38 -11.86
CA ARG A 1 11.77 -10.82 -11.00
C ARG A 1 10.64 -9.81 -10.82
N LEU A 2 10.74 -8.74 -10.00
CA LEU A 2 9.54 -7.89 -9.75
C LEU A 2 8.96 -7.21 -11.02
N ARG A 3 9.80 -6.96 -12.04
CA ARG A 3 9.36 -6.50 -13.37
C ARG A 3 8.53 -7.53 -14.16
N GLU A 4 8.70 -8.83 -13.91
CA GLU A 4 7.81 -9.86 -14.51
C GLU A 4 6.39 -9.71 -13.97
N LEU A 5 6.28 -9.37 -12.68
CA LEU A 5 4.99 -9.13 -12.04
C LEU A 5 4.40 -7.78 -12.44
N SER A 6 5.23 -6.74 -12.51
CA SER A 6 4.86 -5.35 -12.79
C SER A 6 5.91 -4.67 -13.68
N PRO A 7 5.76 -4.73 -15.02
CA PRO A 7 6.79 -4.24 -15.96
C PRO A 7 7.23 -2.79 -15.74
N GLY A 8 6.31 -1.92 -15.30
CA GLY A 8 6.59 -0.51 -15.02
C GLY A 8 7.12 -0.20 -13.63
N VAL A 9 7.47 -1.21 -12.81
CA VAL A 9 7.96 -0.97 -11.45
C VAL A 9 9.31 -0.26 -11.46
N ILE A 10 9.41 0.79 -10.65
CA ILE A 10 10.63 1.54 -10.42
C ILE A 10 11.25 1.05 -9.11
N ALA A 11 12.46 0.51 -9.22
CA ALA A 11 13.31 0.12 -8.12
C ALA A 11 14.66 0.81 -8.28
N ASP A 12 14.92 1.81 -7.45
CA ASP A 12 16.10 2.68 -7.52
C ASP A 12 16.78 2.68 -6.14
N PRO A 13 17.97 2.06 -5.99
CA PRO A 13 18.58 1.80 -4.71
C PRO A 13 19.13 3.06 -4.02
N ARG A 14 19.00 4.25 -4.62
CA ARG A 14 19.42 5.50 -3.98
C ARG A 14 18.52 5.84 -2.78
N VAL A 15 19.11 6.45 -1.76
CA VAL A 15 18.37 7.04 -0.64
C VAL A 15 17.42 8.12 -1.16
N ASN A 16 16.23 8.21 -0.56
CA ASN A 16 15.09 9.02 -1.00
C ASN A 16 14.42 8.57 -2.31
N LYS A 17 14.96 7.55 -2.99
CA LYS A 17 14.28 6.83 -4.09
C LYS A 17 13.58 5.59 -3.55
N SER A 18 14.02 4.36 -3.83
CA SER A 18 13.40 3.18 -3.23
C SER A 18 13.77 3.01 -1.76
N ILE A 19 14.99 3.39 -1.37
CA ILE A 19 15.39 3.36 0.05
C ILE A 19 14.86 4.62 0.73
N PHE A 20 14.10 4.47 1.82
CA PHE A 20 13.71 5.62 2.63
C PHE A 20 14.89 6.16 3.44
N ARG A 21 14.87 7.47 3.73
CA ARG A 21 15.81 8.08 4.69
C ARG A 21 15.70 7.43 6.07
N ILE A 22 16.85 7.28 6.73
CA ILE A 22 16.97 6.80 8.11
C ILE A 22 16.46 7.84 9.13
N TYR A 23 16.50 9.13 8.80
CA TYR A 23 16.06 10.20 9.69
C TYR A 23 14.54 10.19 9.93
N ARG A 24 14.14 10.40 11.19
CA ARG A 24 12.75 10.60 11.60
C ARG A 24 12.32 12.04 11.41
N ASP A 25 11.05 12.24 11.08
CA ASP A 25 10.44 13.56 11.23
C ASP A 25 9.93 13.71 12.66
N VAL A 26 10.71 14.40 13.49
CA VAL A 26 10.43 14.53 14.93
C VAL A 26 9.78 15.87 15.30
N ARG A 27 9.38 16.70 14.31
CA ARG A 27 8.83 18.05 14.57
C ARG A 27 7.63 18.00 15.51
N PHE A 28 6.75 17.03 15.32
CA PHE A 28 5.52 16.85 16.09
C PHE A 28 5.55 15.64 17.03
N SER A 29 6.68 14.90 17.09
CA SER A 29 6.82 13.73 17.96
C SER A 29 7.27 14.14 19.36
N HIS A 30 6.73 13.49 20.39
CA HIS A 30 7.25 13.63 21.76
C HIS A 30 8.64 12.98 21.89
N ASP A 31 8.80 11.78 21.31
CA ASP A 31 10.09 11.12 21.13
C ASP A 31 10.92 11.85 20.06
N LYS A 32 12.11 12.35 20.46
CA LYS A 32 13.04 13.11 19.61
C LYS A 32 14.21 12.30 19.08
N THR A 33 14.18 10.97 19.20
CA THR A 33 15.25 10.13 18.63
C THR A 33 15.42 10.42 17.13
N PRO A 34 16.64 10.70 16.67
CA PRO A 34 16.87 11.24 15.32
C PRO A 34 16.69 10.19 14.22
N TYR A 35 16.86 8.91 14.56
CA TYR A 35 16.93 7.81 13.61
C TYR A 35 15.81 6.80 13.80
N LYS A 36 15.38 6.21 12.68
CA LYS A 36 14.53 5.04 12.67
C LYS A 36 15.33 3.82 13.12
N THR A 37 14.66 2.91 13.81
CA THR A 37 15.16 1.58 14.18
C THR A 37 14.79 0.52 13.14
N HIS A 38 14.31 0.93 11.97
CA HIS A 38 13.86 0.05 10.91
C HIS A 38 14.36 0.51 9.54
N LEU A 39 14.59 -0.45 8.65
CA LEU A 39 14.76 -0.26 7.21
C LEU A 39 13.39 -0.23 6.54
N ALA A 40 13.20 0.70 5.62
CA ALA A 40 12.03 0.71 4.76
C ALA A 40 12.45 0.89 3.30
N LEU A 41 11.81 0.13 2.41
CA LEU A 41 11.94 0.23 0.96
C LEU A 41 10.56 0.40 0.32
N PHE A 42 10.50 1.12 -0.79
CA PHE A 42 9.29 1.21 -1.62
C PHE A 42 9.62 1.14 -3.10
N PHE A 43 8.92 0.25 -3.81
CA PHE A 43 9.03 0.07 -5.26
C PHE A 43 7.70 0.46 -5.89
N TRP A 44 7.66 1.59 -6.60
CA TRP A 44 6.40 2.17 -7.07
C TRP A 44 6.21 1.99 -8.56
N ILE A 45 4.97 2.09 -9.03
CA ILE A 45 4.62 1.94 -10.44
C ILE A 45 3.88 3.20 -10.89
N GLY A 46 4.48 3.94 -11.83
CA GLY A 46 3.93 5.17 -12.38
C GLY A 46 4.89 6.35 -12.26
N LYS A 47 4.50 7.47 -12.89
CA LYS A 47 5.31 8.70 -12.98
C LYS A 47 5.03 9.64 -11.80
N GLY A 48 5.93 10.59 -11.57
CA GLY A 48 5.78 11.61 -10.53
C GLY A 48 6.28 11.16 -9.15
N ALA A 49 5.69 11.73 -8.09
CA ALA A 49 6.11 11.47 -6.72
C ALA A 49 5.83 10.01 -6.32
N LYS A 50 6.83 9.31 -5.78
CA LYS A 50 6.73 7.87 -5.49
C LYS A 50 5.53 7.52 -4.60
N LEU A 51 5.26 8.32 -3.56
CA LEU A 51 4.20 8.03 -2.58
C LEU A 51 2.79 8.33 -3.09
N GLU A 52 2.65 8.98 -4.25
CA GLU A 52 1.36 9.16 -4.93
C GLU A 52 1.02 8.02 -5.88
N ASN A 53 1.93 7.05 -6.02
CA ASN A 53 1.79 5.90 -6.90
C ASN A 53 1.60 4.62 -6.08
N PRO A 54 0.84 3.64 -6.58
CA PRO A 54 0.78 2.33 -5.95
C PRO A 54 2.14 1.63 -6.08
N GLY A 55 2.48 0.82 -5.08
CA GLY A 55 3.75 0.11 -5.06
C GLY A 55 3.82 -0.99 -4.02
N TYR A 56 5.00 -1.59 -3.92
CA TYR A 56 5.34 -2.65 -2.98
C TYR A 56 6.19 -2.06 -1.86
N TYR A 57 5.90 -2.48 -0.63
CA TYR A 57 6.54 -2.01 0.58
C TYR A 57 7.29 -3.15 1.26
N PHE A 58 8.50 -2.85 1.70
CA PHE A 58 9.34 -3.74 2.50
C PHE A 58 9.75 -3.00 3.77
N HIS A 59 9.57 -3.64 4.91
CA HIS A 59 9.94 -3.12 6.21
C HIS A 59 10.72 -4.18 6.97
N LEU A 60 11.83 -3.80 7.57
CA LEU A 60 12.59 -4.68 8.45
C LEU A 60 13.03 -3.91 9.69
N ASP A 61 12.59 -4.36 10.85
CA ASP A 61 13.11 -3.94 12.15
C ASP A 61 13.76 -5.13 12.89
N ALA A 62 14.04 -4.97 14.18
CA ALA A 62 14.71 -5.99 14.97
C ALA A 62 13.87 -7.26 15.20
N ASP A 63 12.54 -7.12 15.20
CA ASP A 63 11.59 -8.16 15.62
C ASP A 63 10.66 -8.59 14.48
N ASN A 64 10.62 -7.84 13.38
CA ASN A 64 9.65 -8.04 12.33
C ASN A 64 10.14 -7.68 10.92
N LEU A 65 9.80 -8.56 9.97
CA LEU A 65 9.72 -8.31 8.55
C LEU A 65 8.25 -8.11 8.18
N MET A 66 7.90 -6.89 7.78
CA MET A 66 6.58 -6.59 7.22
C MET A 66 6.68 -6.34 5.73
N LEU A 67 5.80 -7.01 4.98
CA LEU A 67 5.69 -6.87 3.54
C LEU A 67 4.28 -6.40 3.20
N GLY A 68 4.18 -5.53 2.19
CA GLY A 68 2.88 -5.01 1.79
C GLY A 68 2.89 -4.29 0.47
N GLY A 69 1.83 -3.54 0.22
CA GLY A 69 1.71 -2.72 -0.97
C GLY A 69 0.48 -1.83 -0.97
N GLY A 70 0.31 -1.05 -2.06
CA GLY A 70 -0.78 -0.11 -2.26
C GLY A 70 -0.34 1.35 -2.18
N ILE A 71 -1.26 2.22 -1.76
CA ILE A 71 -1.03 3.66 -1.56
C ILE A 71 -1.37 3.99 -0.11
N TYR A 72 -0.36 4.31 0.70
CA TYR A 72 -0.54 4.59 2.12
C TYR A 72 -1.48 5.76 2.38
N GLN A 73 -1.36 6.84 1.60
CA GLN A 73 -2.19 8.03 1.75
C GLN A 73 -2.49 8.61 0.37
N PHE A 74 -3.77 8.78 0.06
CA PHE A 74 -4.23 9.38 -1.19
C PHE A 74 -4.03 10.90 -1.19
N SER A 75 -3.65 11.44 -2.34
CA SER A 75 -3.80 12.87 -2.65
C SER A 75 -5.28 13.22 -2.78
N LYS A 76 -5.64 14.52 -2.73
CA LYS A 76 -7.04 14.95 -2.87
C LYS A 76 -7.70 14.42 -4.17
N PRO A 77 -7.07 14.51 -5.36
CA PRO A 77 -7.65 13.95 -6.58
C PRO A 77 -7.84 12.43 -6.50
N MET A 78 -6.84 11.71 -5.98
CA MET A 78 -6.91 10.25 -5.83
C MET A 78 -7.98 9.83 -4.83
N LEU A 79 -8.16 10.58 -3.75
CA LEU A 79 -9.16 10.30 -2.73
C LEU A 79 -10.58 10.42 -3.29
N LYS A 80 -10.84 11.44 -4.13
CA LYS A 80 -12.12 11.57 -4.84
C LYS A 80 -12.34 10.40 -5.80
N ALA A 81 -11.36 10.13 -6.67
CA ALA A 81 -11.47 9.06 -7.67
C ALA A 81 -11.63 7.68 -7.03
N TYR A 82 -10.94 7.41 -5.92
CA TYR A 82 -11.12 6.19 -5.14
C TYR A 82 -12.56 6.04 -4.64
N ARG A 83 -13.13 7.09 -4.04
CA ARG A 83 -14.50 7.03 -3.50
C ARG A 83 -15.56 6.93 -4.59
N ASP A 84 -15.35 7.60 -5.72
CA ASP A 84 -16.21 7.45 -6.91
C ASP A 84 -16.15 6.00 -7.43
N ALA A 85 -14.96 5.39 -7.47
CA ALA A 85 -14.81 3.98 -7.83
C ALA A 85 -15.42 3.00 -6.81
N VAL A 86 -15.47 3.36 -5.52
CA VAL A 86 -16.11 2.53 -4.48
C VAL A 86 -17.63 2.48 -4.66
N ILE A 87 -18.27 3.57 -5.09
CA ILE A 87 -19.72 3.61 -5.33
C ILE A 87 -20.12 3.14 -6.73
N ASP A 88 -19.16 3.03 -7.65
CA ASP A 88 -19.41 2.43 -8.96
C ASP A 88 -19.77 0.93 -8.81
N PRO A 89 -20.86 0.45 -9.44
CA PRO A 89 -21.32 -0.93 -9.28
C PRO A 89 -20.28 -1.98 -9.66
N SER A 90 -19.48 -1.73 -10.70
CA SER A 90 -18.49 -2.68 -11.23
C SER A 90 -17.19 -2.62 -10.44
N LEU A 91 -16.61 -1.41 -10.30
CA LEU A 91 -15.35 -1.20 -9.62
C LEU A 91 -15.45 -1.46 -8.11
N GLY A 92 -16.56 -1.07 -7.48
CA GLY A 92 -16.82 -1.30 -6.06
C GLY A 92 -17.01 -2.79 -5.76
N SER A 93 -17.73 -3.52 -6.63
CA SER A 93 -17.88 -4.97 -6.50
C SER A 93 -16.55 -5.69 -6.67
N ALA A 94 -15.77 -5.32 -7.68
CA ALA A 94 -14.42 -5.87 -7.88
C ALA A 94 -13.50 -5.60 -6.68
N LEU A 95 -13.54 -4.37 -6.13
CA LEU A 95 -12.78 -4.03 -4.92
C LEU A 95 -13.20 -4.89 -3.72
N ASN A 96 -14.50 -5.12 -3.53
CA ASN A 96 -15.00 -5.95 -2.44
C ASN A 96 -14.54 -7.41 -2.55
N LEU A 97 -14.50 -7.98 -3.76
CA LEU A 97 -13.96 -9.32 -4.00
C LEU A 97 -12.45 -9.37 -3.72
N LEU A 98 -11.69 -8.37 -4.17
CA LEU A 98 -10.25 -8.27 -3.88
C LEU A 98 -9.98 -8.19 -2.37
N LEU A 99 -10.80 -7.44 -1.64
CA LEU A 99 -10.73 -7.34 -0.19
C LEU A 99 -10.98 -8.68 0.51
N ALA A 100 -11.94 -9.46 0.03
CA ALA A 100 -12.26 -10.76 0.59
C ALA A 100 -11.10 -11.76 0.37
N ASP A 101 -10.59 -11.86 -0.86
CA ASP A 101 -9.45 -12.73 -1.22
C ASP A 101 -8.21 -12.42 -0.37
N LEU A 102 -7.85 -11.14 -0.25
CA LEU A 102 -6.69 -10.74 0.55
C LEU A 102 -6.88 -11.07 2.04
N LYS A 103 -8.08 -10.88 2.59
CA LYS A 103 -8.36 -11.23 3.99
C LYS A 103 -8.31 -12.74 4.22
N GLU A 104 -8.83 -13.53 3.29
CA GLU A 104 -8.78 -15.00 3.36
C GLU A 104 -7.33 -15.52 3.37
N LYS A 105 -6.45 -14.86 2.62
CA LYS A 105 -5.00 -15.11 2.63
C LYS A 105 -4.26 -14.59 3.87
N GLY A 106 -4.98 -14.00 4.83
CA GLY A 106 -4.42 -13.52 6.10
C GLY A 106 -3.82 -12.11 6.06
N TYR A 107 -4.05 -11.34 4.99
CA TYR A 107 -3.53 -9.97 4.90
C TYR A 107 -4.39 -8.98 5.69
N GLN A 108 -3.72 -8.03 6.35
CA GLN A 108 -4.36 -6.82 6.84
C GLN A 108 -4.60 -5.88 5.67
N VAL A 109 -5.84 -5.41 5.48
CA VAL A 109 -6.20 -4.59 4.31
C VAL A 109 -6.96 -3.33 4.68
N GLY A 110 -6.38 -2.20 4.30
CA GLY A 110 -6.90 -0.85 4.53
C GLY A 110 -7.00 -0.49 6.01
N TYR A 111 -7.30 0.78 6.26
CA TYR A 111 -7.58 1.26 7.61
C TYR A 111 -8.56 2.43 7.55
N LYS A 112 -9.50 2.46 8.51
CA LYS A 112 -10.51 3.52 8.59
C LYS A 112 -9.86 4.76 9.22
N THR A 113 -9.65 5.79 8.40
CA THR A 113 -9.12 7.07 8.88
C THR A 113 -10.23 8.02 9.29
N TYR A 114 -11.35 8.03 8.56
CA TYR A 114 -12.48 8.92 8.84
C TYR A 114 -13.51 8.26 9.75
N LYS A 115 -14.05 9.03 10.71
CA LYS A 115 -15.11 8.55 11.63
C LYS A 115 -16.47 8.37 10.95
N ARG A 116 -16.75 9.17 9.91
CA ARG A 116 -18.03 9.18 9.20
C ARG A 116 -17.80 9.07 7.70
N VAL A 117 -18.83 8.62 6.99
CA VAL A 117 -18.87 8.70 5.52
C VAL A 117 -18.76 10.18 5.13
N PRO A 118 -17.84 10.54 4.21
CA PRO A 118 -17.68 11.92 3.76
C PRO A 118 -18.95 12.48 3.09
N ARG A 119 -19.17 13.80 3.24
CA ARG A 119 -20.27 14.50 2.56
C ARG A 119 -20.18 14.28 1.04
N GLY A 120 -21.33 14.07 0.41
CA GLY A 120 -21.45 13.82 -1.03
C GLY A 120 -21.45 12.33 -1.40
N TYR A 121 -21.31 11.43 -0.43
CA TYR A 121 -21.46 9.99 -0.65
C TYR A 121 -22.59 9.40 0.20
N PRO A 122 -23.31 8.38 -0.31
CA PRO A 122 -24.42 7.76 0.40
C PRO A 122 -23.93 6.96 1.63
N PRO A 123 -24.37 7.32 2.86
CA PRO A 123 -23.96 6.60 4.07
C PRO A 123 -24.50 5.16 4.13
N GLU A 124 -25.63 4.90 3.47
CA GLU A 124 -26.28 3.58 3.40
C GLU A 124 -25.76 2.72 2.24
N HIS A 125 -24.71 3.15 1.53
CA HIS A 125 -24.15 2.38 0.44
C HIS A 125 -23.60 1.04 0.94
N LYS A 126 -23.77 -0.03 0.15
CA LYS A 126 -23.26 -1.37 0.49
C LYS A 126 -21.77 -1.39 0.88
N TYR A 127 -20.98 -0.48 0.29
CA TYR A 127 -19.53 -0.34 0.54
C TYR A 127 -19.17 0.95 1.31
N ALA A 128 -20.11 1.52 2.07
CA ALA A 128 -19.93 2.80 2.76
C ALA A 128 -18.70 2.85 3.67
N ASP A 129 -18.33 1.72 4.28
CA ASP A 129 -17.15 1.62 5.14
C ASP A 129 -15.83 1.89 4.39
N LEU A 130 -15.74 1.53 3.11
CA LEU A 130 -14.55 1.76 2.30
C LEU A 130 -14.35 3.25 1.99
N LEU A 131 -15.43 4.04 1.95
CA LEU A 131 -15.37 5.48 1.71
C LEU A 131 -14.61 6.24 2.81
N ARG A 132 -14.45 5.60 3.98
CA ARG A 132 -13.79 6.16 5.16
C ARG A 132 -12.27 5.97 5.14
N TYR A 133 -11.73 5.35 4.10
CA TYR A 133 -10.30 5.14 3.97
C TYR A 133 -9.63 6.41 3.43
N SER A 134 -8.44 6.75 3.94
CA SER A 134 -7.61 7.85 3.40
C SER A 134 -6.48 7.36 2.50
N GLY A 135 -6.30 6.05 2.42
CA GLY A 135 -5.37 5.32 1.59
C GLY A 135 -5.81 3.87 1.51
N PHE A 136 -5.22 3.10 0.62
CA PHE A 136 -5.57 1.69 0.46
C PHE A 136 -4.30 0.85 0.32
N THR A 137 -4.06 0.03 1.33
CA THR A 137 -2.87 -0.80 1.46
C THR A 137 -3.24 -2.20 1.89
N MET A 138 -2.36 -3.15 1.60
CA MET A 138 -2.37 -4.46 2.24
C MET A 138 -0.99 -4.72 2.87
N GLY A 139 -0.95 -5.57 3.90
CA GLY A 139 0.30 -5.98 4.52
C GLY A 139 0.17 -7.24 5.37
N ILE A 140 1.31 -7.86 5.65
CA ILE A 140 1.47 -8.99 6.57
C ILE A 140 2.76 -8.84 7.37
N ASP A 141 2.66 -9.08 8.66
CA ASP A 141 3.80 -9.20 9.57
C ASP A 141 4.26 -10.66 9.61
N LEU A 142 5.55 -10.90 9.38
CA LEU A 142 6.14 -12.24 9.33
C LEU A 142 6.99 -12.57 10.55
N GLY A 143 7.14 -11.64 11.50
CA GLY A 143 8.18 -11.74 12.53
C GLY A 143 9.56 -11.78 11.87
N ILE A 144 10.48 -12.57 12.41
CA ILE A 144 11.78 -12.83 11.78
C ILE A 144 11.78 -14.21 11.13
N PRO A 145 11.37 -14.35 9.86
CA PRO A 145 11.37 -15.65 9.19
C PRO A 145 12.80 -16.09 8.91
N LYS A 146 13.07 -17.40 9.00
CA LYS A 146 14.39 -17.97 8.70
C LYS A 146 14.88 -17.64 7.28
N THR A 147 13.95 -17.44 6.34
CA THR A 147 14.26 -17.07 4.95
C THR A 147 14.99 -15.74 4.86
N LEU A 148 14.83 -14.83 5.84
CA LEU A 148 15.53 -13.54 5.90
C LEU A 148 17.05 -13.66 5.76
N PHE A 149 17.63 -14.74 6.29
CA PHE A 149 19.08 -14.98 6.29
C PHE A 149 19.55 -15.80 5.09
N THR A 150 18.72 -15.93 4.05
CA THR A 150 18.99 -16.77 2.89
C THR A 150 18.53 -16.11 1.59
N PRO A 151 19.05 -16.54 0.42
CA PRO A 151 18.57 -16.03 -0.87
C PRO A 151 17.07 -16.24 -1.14
N THR A 152 16.41 -17.19 -0.46
CA THR A 152 14.98 -17.51 -0.67
C THR A 152 14.03 -16.48 -0.03
N LEU A 153 14.56 -15.47 0.68
CA LEU A 153 13.80 -14.28 1.04
C LEU A 153 13.13 -13.65 -0.20
N ILE A 154 13.83 -13.67 -1.33
CA ILE A 154 13.31 -13.09 -2.58
C ILE A 154 12.06 -13.82 -3.06
N ASP A 155 11.97 -15.15 -2.87
CA ASP A 155 10.76 -15.92 -3.15
C ASP A 155 9.63 -15.49 -2.21
N THR A 156 9.91 -15.40 -0.91
CA THR A 156 8.92 -14.97 0.10
C THR A 156 8.33 -13.59 -0.26
N CYS A 157 9.18 -12.63 -0.58
CA CYS A 157 8.77 -11.31 -1.06
C CYS A 157 7.94 -11.39 -2.34
N PHE A 158 8.38 -12.19 -3.31
CA PHE A 158 7.73 -12.28 -4.62
C PHE A 158 6.31 -12.85 -4.52
N GLU A 159 6.09 -13.87 -3.70
CA GLU A 159 4.76 -14.47 -3.51
C GLU A 159 3.77 -13.47 -2.91
N ILE A 160 4.18 -12.73 -1.87
CA ILE A 160 3.34 -11.70 -1.25
C ILE A 160 3.06 -10.56 -2.23
N TYR A 161 4.06 -10.13 -3.00
CA TYR A 161 3.84 -9.11 -4.02
C TYR A 161 2.93 -9.60 -5.15
N ARG A 162 2.99 -10.89 -5.49
CA ARG A 162 2.09 -11.50 -6.47
C ARG A 162 0.64 -11.42 -6.00
N ASP A 163 0.37 -11.67 -4.72
CA ASP A 163 -0.96 -11.50 -4.13
C ASP A 163 -1.39 -10.02 -4.07
N ALA A 164 -0.46 -9.09 -3.89
CA ALA A 164 -0.76 -7.65 -3.93
C ALA A 164 -1.06 -7.12 -5.34
N LYS A 165 -0.66 -7.83 -6.42
CA LYS A 165 -0.74 -7.34 -7.81
C LYS A 165 -2.16 -6.91 -8.23
N PRO A 166 -3.23 -7.69 -7.99
CA PRO A 166 -4.58 -7.28 -8.42
C PRO A 166 -5.04 -5.98 -7.76
N MET A 167 -4.71 -5.79 -6.47
CA MET A 167 -4.99 -4.56 -5.73
C MET A 167 -4.21 -3.36 -6.31
N ILE A 168 -2.92 -3.56 -6.62
CA ILE A 168 -2.08 -2.56 -7.26
C ILE A 168 -2.63 -2.16 -8.63
N ALA A 169 -3.02 -3.14 -9.46
CA ALA A 169 -3.59 -2.90 -10.78
C ALA A 169 -4.91 -2.11 -10.70
N TRP A 170 -5.77 -2.43 -9.72
CA TRP A 170 -7.00 -1.67 -9.48
C TRP A 170 -6.71 -0.20 -9.11
N LEU A 171 -5.72 0.05 -8.25
CA LEU A 171 -5.29 1.41 -7.90
C LEU A 171 -4.67 2.15 -9.10
N GLN A 172 -3.90 1.47 -9.95
CA GLN A 172 -3.35 2.07 -11.18
C GLN A 172 -4.46 2.51 -12.13
N LYS A 173 -5.50 1.69 -12.32
CA LYS A 173 -6.66 2.01 -13.17
C LYS A 173 -7.37 3.28 -12.72
N ILE A 174 -7.54 3.46 -11.41
CA ILE A 174 -8.17 4.68 -10.86
C ILE A 174 -7.25 5.87 -11.01
N LYS A 175 -5.96 5.69 -10.71
CA LYS A 175 -4.97 6.77 -10.86
C LYS A 175 -4.86 7.25 -12.30
N SER A 176 -4.95 6.35 -13.30
CA SER A 176 -4.91 6.75 -14.72
C SER A 176 -6.11 7.58 -15.17
N ALA A 177 -7.23 7.54 -14.44
CA ALA A 177 -8.41 8.35 -14.76
C ALA A 177 -8.31 9.82 -14.27
N ILE A 178 -7.28 10.15 -13.48
CA ILE A 178 -7.05 11.49 -12.92
C ILE A 178 -5.70 12.10 -13.31
N ALA A 179 -4.90 11.38 -14.10
CA ALA A 179 -3.61 11.82 -14.60
C ALA A 179 -3.78 12.50 -15.97
#